data_AF-A0A8T2WQ94-F1
#
_entry.id   AF-A0A8T2WQ94-F1
#
_cell.length_a   1.000
_cell.length_b   1.000
_cell.length_c   1.000
_cell.angle_alpha   90.00
_cell.angle_beta   90.00
_cell.angle_gamma   90.00
#
_symmetry.space_group_name_H-M   'P 1'
#
loop_
_entity.id
_entity.type
_entity.pdbx_description
1 polymer ?
#
loop_
_entity_poly.entity_id
_entity_poly.type
_entity_poly.pdbx_seq_one_letter_code
_entity_poly.pdbx_strand_id
1 'polypeptide(L)'
;MAEETRNPSRDVPIGFVGSMSIITVIYCLMALALTGMVKYTESDANAAYSDAFAQIGMNWAKHLVSFCALEAMTTGLLVGSLGQGRYATQITRSHMIPLWFVLVHPKTGTPINASILIAILSASATFFSSLDVLSSVFSPSTLLIFMLLAVTLLVRRYYVQGVTSKNDSVIFFVCLFIIVGSSIDSTACKKN
;
A
#
# COMPACT_ATOMS: atom_id res chain seq x y z
N MET A 1 6.43 0.59 15.65
CA MET A 1 7.39 -0.10 14.78
C MET A 1 8.77 0.51 14.94
N ALA A 2 9.02 1.76 14.51
CA ALA A 2 10.33 2.39 14.75
C ALA A 2 10.70 2.51 16.24
N GLU A 3 9.74 2.79 17.11
CA GLU A 3 9.93 2.92 18.56
C GLU A 3 10.23 1.59 19.29
N GLU A 4 9.96 0.46 18.63
CA GLU A 4 10.15 -0.89 19.19
C GLU A 4 11.40 -1.57 18.62
N THR A 5 12.10 -0.88 17.72
CA THR A 5 13.31 -1.38 17.06
C THR A 5 14.53 -0.79 17.74
N ARG A 6 15.54 -1.61 18.07
CA ARG A 6 16.75 -1.17 18.77
C ARG A 6 17.53 -0.10 18.00
N ASN A 7 17.69 -0.27 16.68
CA ASN A 7 18.37 0.69 15.81
C ASN A 7 17.47 1.07 14.61
N PRO A 8 16.48 1.96 14.80
CA PRO A 8 15.48 2.25 13.77
C PRO A 8 16.09 2.83 12.48
N SER A 9 17.18 3.59 12.58
CA SER A 9 17.84 4.22 11.44
C SER A 9 18.44 3.22 10.44
N ARG A 10 18.72 1.99 10.87
CA ARG A 10 19.34 0.95 10.03
C ARG A 10 18.42 -0.24 9.81
N ASP A 11 17.72 -0.68 10.84
CA ASP A 11 16.94 -1.91 10.79
C ASP A 11 15.65 -1.73 9.98
N VAL A 12 15.01 -0.56 10.08
CA VAL A 12 13.79 -0.24 9.31
C VAL A 12 14.04 -0.25 7.80
N PRO A 13 15.06 0.46 7.25
CA PRO A 13 15.31 0.44 5.81
C PRO A 13 15.76 -0.95 5.31
N ILE A 14 16.58 -1.68 6.07
CA ILE A 14 17.02 -3.03 5.69
C ILE A 14 15.84 -4.00 5.67
N GLY A 15 14.95 -3.94 6.67
CA GLY A 15 13.75 -4.77 6.71
C GLY A 15 12.82 -4.51 5.53
N PHE A 16 12.64 -3.24 5.16
CA PHE A 16 11.82 -2.87 4.01
C PHE A 16 12.40 -3.39 2.68
N VAL A 17 13.69 -3.14 2.40
CA VAL A 17 14.33 -3.60 1.15
C VAL A 17 14.41 -5.13 1.11
N GLY A 18 14.74 -5.77 2.23
CA GLY A 18 14.81 -7.22 2.34
C GLY A 18 13.47 -7.88 2.05
N SER A 19 12.40 -7.45 2.73
CA SER A 19 11.06 -8.01 2.51
C SER A 19 10.54 -7.78 1.09
N MET A 20 10.77 -6.60 0.51
CA MET A 20 10.38 -6.30 -0.88
C MET A 20 11.13 -7.17 -1.88
N SER A 21 12.44 -7.38 -1.71
CA SER A 21 13.21 -8.24 -2.63
C SER A 21 12.72 -9.70 -2.60
N ILE A 22 12.45 -10.22 -1.40
CA ILE A 22 12.00 -11.60 -1.22
C ILE A 22 10.60 -11.80 -1.82
N ILE A 23 9.66 -10.88 -1.55
CA ILE A 23 8.31 -11.00 -2.07
C ILE A 23 8.27 -10.88 -3.60
N THR A 24 9.14 -10.06 -4.21
CA THR A 24 9.27 -9.99 -5.67
C THR A 24 9.70 -11.32 -6.27
N VAL A 25 10.72 -11.97 -5.70
CA VAL A 25 11.18 -13.29 -6.18
C VAL A 25 10.08 -14.33 -6.06
N ILE A 26 9.39 -14.38 -4.92
CA ILE A 26 8.28 -15.31 -4.69
C ILE A 26 7.14 -15.05 -5.70
N TYR A 27 6.81 -13.78 -5.98
CA TYR A 27 5.75 -13.44 -6.93
C TYR A 27 6.10 -13.84 -8.37
N CYS A 28 7.37 -13.69 -8.78
CA CYS A 28 7.85 -14.19 -10.07
C CYS A 28 7.74 -15.71 -10.17
N LEU A 29 8.14 -16.44 -9.13
CA LEU A 29 8.02 -17.91 -9.08
C LEU A 29 6.56 -18.36 -9.13
N MET A 30 5.68 -17.67 -8.42
CA MET A 30 4.23 -17.93 -8.43
C MET A 30 3.62 -17.71 -9.82
N ALA A 31 3.97 -16.62 -10.50
CA ALA A 31 3.52 -16.36 -11.87
C ALA A 31 4.01 -17.41 -12.87
N LEU A 32 5.27 -17.86 -12.75
CA LEU A 32 5.81 -18.95 -13.56
C LEU A 32 5.10 -20.28 -13.30
N ALA A 33 4.81 -20.59 -12.03
CA ALA A 33 4.07 -21.80 -11.67
C ALA A 33 2.65 -21.78 -12.26
N LEU A 34 1.94 -20.66 -12.14
CA LEU A 34 0.58 -20.51 -12.65
C LEU A 34 0.52 -20.61 -14.18
N THR A 35 1.40 -19.90 -14.88
CA THR A 35 1.48 -19.94 -16.35
C THR A 35 1.95 -21.29 -16.89
N GLY A 36 2.74 -22.04 -16.11
CA GLY A 36 3.11 -23.42 -16.43
C GLY A 36 1.96 -24.42 -16.25
N MET A 37 0.99 -24.12 -15.39
CA MET A 37 -0.15 -25.00 -15.09
C MET A 37 -1.35 -24.78 -16.01
N VAL A 38 -1.69 -23.53 -16.31
CA VAL A 38 -2.91 -23.17 -17.07
C VAL A 38 -2.58 -22.11 -18.11
N LYS A 39 -3.18 -22.23 -19.30
CA LYS A 39 -3.04 -21.23 -20.37
C LYS A 39 -3.66 -19.91 -19.92
N TYR A 40 -2.95 -18.80 -20.13
CA TYR A 40 -3.33 -17.45 -19.70
C TYR A 40 -4.71 -16.96 -20.17
N THR A 41 -5.35 -17.65 -21.12
CA THR A 41 -6.67 -17.30 -21.66
C THR A 41 -7.84 -17.87 -20.86
N GLU A 42 -7.62 -18.84 -19.96
CA GLU A 42 -8.69 -19.57 -19.25
C GLU A 42 -8.63 -19.39 -17.72
N SER A 43 -7.85 -18.42 -17.23
CA SER A 43 -7.69 -18.17 -15.80
C SER A 43 -8.62 -17.04 -15.33
N ASP A 44 -9.47 -17.35 -14.34
CA ASP A 44 -10.32 -16.35 -13.70
C ASP A 44 -9.52 -15.36 -12.84
N ALA A 45 -9.73 -14.06 -13.07
CA ALA A 45 -8.97 -13.00 -12.39
C ALA A 45 -9.22 -12.94 -10.87
N ASN A 46 -10.37 -13.42 -10.39
CA ASN A 46 -10.74 -13.37 -8.98
C ASN A 46 -10.19 -14.55 -8.15
N ALA A 47 -9.95 -15.71 -8.79
CA ALA A 47 -9.58 -16.95 -8.09
C ALA A 47 -8.57 -17.82 -8.86
N ALA A 48 -7.64 -17.16 -9.57
CA ALA A 48 -6.71 -17.79 -10.52
C ALA A 48 -6.05 -19.09 -10.02
N TYR A 49 -5.55 -19.13 -8.78
CA TYR A 49 -4.91 -20.33 -8.24
C TYR A 49 -5.92 -21.42 -7.86
N SER A 50 -7.06 -21.06 -7.26
CA SER A 50 -8.08 -22.01 -6.82
C SER A 50 -8.69 -22.73 -8.04
N ASP A 51 -8.94 -21.99 -9.11
CA ASP A 51 -9.47 -22.54 -10.37
C ASP A 51 -8.40 -23.31 -11.15
N ALA A 52 -7.14 -22.86 -11.13
CA ALA A 52 -6.05 -23.62 -11.75
C ALA A 52 -5.89 -25.01 -11.13
N PHE A 53 -5.96 -25.13 -9.80
CA PHE A 53 -5.91 -26.43 -9.13
C PHE A 53 -7.18 -27.27 -9.34
N ALA A 54 -8.35 -26.61 -9.54
CA ALA A 54 -9.59 -27.29 -9.88
C ALA A 54 -9.55 -27.94 -11.27
N GLN A 55 -9.01 -27.24 -12.27
CA GLN A 55 -8.88 -27.74 -13.65
C GLN A 55 -7.99 -28.98 -13.75
N ILE A 56 -6.98 -29.10 -12.87
CA ILE A 56 -6.06 -30.24 -12.81
C ILE A 56 -6.64 -31.41 -11.96
N GLY A 57 -7.80 -31.22 -11.33
CA GLY A 57 -8.47 -32.24 -10.50
C GLY A 57 -7.87 -32.41 -9.09
N MET A 58 -6.98 -31.51 -8.66
CA MET A 58 -6.35 -31.55 -7.32
C MET A 58 -7.16 -30.75 -6.29
N ASN A 59 -8.30 -31.31 -5.88
CA ASN A 59 -9.22 -30.66 -4.93
C ASN A 59 -8.60 -30.39 -3.54
N TRP A 60 -7.65 -31.22 -3.09
CA TRP A 60 -6.97 -31.00 -1.80
C TRP A 60 -6.12 -29.72 -1.81
N ALA A 61 -5.40 -29.47 -2.91
CA ALA A 61 -4.55 -28.29 -3.09
C ALA A 61 -5.40 -27.03 -3.19
N LYS A 62 -6.56 -27.10 -3.85
CA LYS A 62 -7.54 -26.01 -3.93
C LYS A 62 -7.96 -25.51 -2.54
N HIS A 63 -8.36 -26.43 -1.65
CA HIS A 63 -8.80 -26.06 -0.30
C HIS A 63 -7.66 -25.47 0.54
N LEU A 64 -6.46 -26.04 0.43
CA LEU A 64 -5.29 -25.55 1.15
C LEU A 64 -4.92 -24.12 0.72
N VAL A 65 -4.85 -23.85 -0.58
CA VAL A 65 -4.52 -22.51 -1.10
C VAL A 65 -5.61 -21.50 -0.77
N SER A 66 -6.89 -21.89 -0.84
CA SER A 66 -8.00 -21.02 -0.47
C SER A 66 -7.95 -20.66 1.02
N PHE A 67 -7.59 -21.61 1.89
CA PHE A 67 -7.41 -21.34 3.32
C PHE A 67 -6.24 -20.37 3.58
N CYS A 68 -5.09 -20.58 2.94
CA CYS A 68 -3.95 -19.67 3.04
C CYS A 68 -4.29 -18.26 2.54
N ALA A 69 -5.06 -18.14 1.46
CA ALA A 69 -5.51 -16.85 0.95
C ALA A 69 -6.39 -16.10 1.95
N LEU A 70 -7.34 -16.79 2.59
CA LEU A 70 -8.21 -16.20 3.62
C LEU A 70 -7.41 -15.75 4.85
N GLU A 71 -6.48 -16.58 5.32
CA GLU A 71 -5.61 -16.23 6.45
C GLU A 71 -4.76 -14.99 6.12
N ALA A 72 -4.10 -14.97 4.96
CA ALA A 72 -3.26 -13.86 4.53
C ALA A 72 -4.06 -12.55 4.36
N MET A 73 -5.26 -12.61 3.78
CA MET A 73 -6.16 -11.44 3.66
C MET A 73 -6.56 -10.92 5.05
N THR A 74 -6.90 -11.82 5.97
CA THR A 74 -7.29 -11.46 7.34
C THR A 74 -6.14 -10.76 8.08
N THR A 75 -4.92 -11.30 7.99
CA THR A 75 -3.72 -10.68 8.58
C THR A 75 -3.44 -9.31 7.96
N GLY A 76 -3.57 -9.18 6.63
CA GLY A 76 -3.39 -7.91 5.93
C GLY A 76 -4.38 -6.83 6.39
N LEU A 77 -5.65 -7.19 6.55
CA LEU A 77 -6.69 -6.30 7.09
C LEU A 77 -6.38 -5.87 8.53
N LEU A 78 -5.90 -6.79 9.37
CA LEU A 78 -5.54 -6.49 10.75
C LEU A 78 -4.38 -5.48 10.82
N VAL A 79 -3.31 -5.71 10.06
CA VAL A 79 -2.15 -4.82 10.00
C VAL A 79 -2.54 -3.43 9.48
N GLY A 80 -3.38 -3.36 8.44
CA GLY A 80 -3.90 -2.10 7.89
C GLY A 80 -4.73 -1.33 8.93
N SER A 81 -5.61 -2.02 9.64
CA SER A 81 -6.47 -1.42 10.68
C SER A 81 -5.67 -0.84 11.84
N LEU A 82 -4.61 -1.54 12.27
CA LEU A 82 -3.68 -1.04 13.30
C LEU A 82 -2.94 0.22 12.85
N GLY A 83 -2.58 0.30 11.56
CA GLY A 83 -1.96 1.48 10.97
C GLY A 83 -2.88 2.71 11.01
N GLN A 84 -4.13 2.55 10.57
CA GLN A 84 -5.12 3.64 10.50
C GLN A 84 -5.32 4.35 11.84
N GLY A 85 -5.42 3.60 12.94
CA GLY A 85 -5.58 4.17 14.28
C GLY A 85 -4.41 5.07 14.72
N ARG A 86 -3.17 4.70 14.34
CA ARG A 86 -1.97 5.51 14.63
C ARG A 86 -1.96 6.80 13.82
N TYR A 87 -2.21 6.69 12.51
CA TYR A 87 -2.27 7.85 11.62
C TYR A 87 -3.34 8.85 12.05
N ALA A 88 -4.56 8.38 12.35
CA ALA A 88 -5.66 9.23 12.79
C ALA A 88 -5.31 10.02 14.08
N THR A 89 -4.64 9.36 15.02
CA THR A 89 -4.19 9.99 16.27
C THR A 89 -3.13 11.06 16.02
N GLN A 90 -2.17 10.81 15.12
CA GLN A 90 -1.12 11.78 14.78
C GLN A 90 -1.65 12.98 13.98
N ILE A 91 -2.57 12.76 13.04
CA ILE A 91 -3.20 13.86 12.28
C ILE A 91 -4.03 14.74 13.22
N THR A 92 -4.77 14.13 14.15
CA THR A 92 -5.59 14.90 15.09
C THR A 92 -4.74 15.64 16.13
N ARG A 93 -3.59 15.09 16.56
CA ARG A 93 -2.61 15.84 17.38
C ARG A 93 -2.10 17.10 16.69
N SER A 94 -2.08 17.11 15.36
CA SER A 94 -1.71 18.27 14.55
C SER A 94 -2.85 19.30 14.40
N HIS A 95 -3.96 19.15 15.14
CA HIS A 95 -5.16 20.00 15.11
C HIS A 95 -5.83 20.16 13.73
N MET A 96 -5.53 19.27 12.77
CA MET A 96 -6.08 19.32 11.42
C MET A 96 -7.53 18.80 11.33
N ILE A 97 -8.00 18.08 12.35
CA ILE A 97 -9.31 17.40 12.41
C ILE A 97 -9.94 17.71 13.78
N PRO A 98 -11.28 17.85 13.89
CA PRO A 98 -11.95 18.15 15.16
C PRO A 98 -11.57 17.16 16.28
N LEU A 99 -11.33 17.67 17.49
CA LEU A 99 -10.92 16.88 18.67
C LEU A 99 -11.89 15.75 19.07
N TRP A 100 -13.13 15.77 18.58
CA TRP A 100 -14.10 14.69 18.74
C TRP A 100 -13.62 13.34 18.16
N PHE A 101 -12.72 13.37 17.16
CA PHE A 101 -12.09 12.17 16.60
C PHE A 101 -10.99 11.57 17.49
N VAL A 102 -10.56 12.31 18.52
CA VAL A 102 -9.48 11.93 19.45
C VAL A 102 -10.00 11.45 20.80
N LEU A 103 -11.31 11.20 20.97
CA LEU A 103 -11.81 10.58 22.19
C LEU A 103 -11.31 9.13 22.28
N VAL A 104 -10.10 8.99 22.81
CA VAL A 104 -9.42 7.73 23.08
C VAL A 104 -10.11 7.14 24.29
N HIS A 105 -10.63 5.93 24.15
CA HIS A 105 -11.32 5.28 25.25
C HIS A 105 -10.29 4.93 26.35
N PRO A 106 -10.52 5.35 27.62
CA PRO A 106 -9.49 5.32 28.67
C PRO A 106 -9.03 3.91 29.07
N LYS A 107 -9.84 2.87 28.79
CA LYS A 107 -9.44 1.47 29.03
C LYS A 107 -8.65 0.81 27.90
N THR A 108 -8.86 1.22 26.65
CA THR A 108 -8.26 0.54 25.48
C THR A 108 -7.15 1.34 24.83
N GLY A 109 -7.02 2.63 25.15
CA GLY A 109 -5.97 3.49 24.57
C GLY A 109 -6.12 3.69 23.05
N THR A 110 -7.25 3.28 22.47
CA THR A 110 -7.54 3.34 21.04
C THR A 110 -8.65 4.36 20.70
N PRO A 111 -8.53 5.11 19.59
CA PRO A 111 -9.58 6.03 19.11
C PRO A 111 -10.70 5.24 18.43
N ILE A 112 -11.53 4.57 19.23
CA ILE A 112 -12.60 3.67 18.75
C ILE A 112 -13.57 4.42 17.80
N ASN A 113 -13.94 5.66 18.15
CA ASN A 113 -14.92 6.43 17.38
C ASN A 113 -14.43 6.77 15.96
N ALA A 114 -13.14 7.09 15.81
CA ALA A 114 -12.53 7.34 14.51
C ALA A 114 -12.42 6.06 13.66
N SER A 115 -11.99 4.96 14.28
CA SER A 115 -11.88 3.68 13.59
C SER A 115 -13.23 3.15 13.10
N ILE A 116 -14.29 3.26 13.91
CA ILE A 116 -15.63 2.84 13.51
C ILE A 116 -16.14 3.71 12.35
N LEU A 117 -15.96 5.03 12.40
CA LEU A 117 -16.41 5.90 11.31
C LEU A 117 -15.69 5.55 9.99
N ILE A 118 -14.36 5.38 10.03
CA ILE A 118 -13.57 5.01 8.86
C ILE A 118 -14.01 3.64 8.33
N ALA A 119 -14.26 2.67 9.21
CA ALA A 119 -14.76 1.35 8.83
C ALA A 119 -16.17 1.40 8.21
N ILE A 120 -17.07 2.23 8.72
CA ILE A 120 -18.42 2.41 8.15
C ILE A 120 -18.32 3.11 6.78
N LEU A 121 -17.45 4.11 6.65
CA LEU A 121 -17.22 4.80 5.38
C LEU A 121 -16.60 3.86 4.35
N SER A 122 -15.61 3.06 4.71
CA SER A 122 -15.00 2.09 3.79
C SER A 122 -15.93 0.94 3.44
N ALA A 123 -16.72 0.45 4.40
CA ALA A 123 -17.73 -0.57 4.18
C ALA A 123 -18.84 -0.07 3.25
N SER A 124 -19.33 1.16 3.46
CA SER A 124 -20.33 1.75 2.56
C SER A 124 -19.75 1.98 1.16
N ALA A 125 -18.53 2.52 1.03
CA ALA A 125 -17.86 2.67 -0.26
C ALA A 125 -17.69 1.34 -1.01
N THR A 126 -17.33 0.27 -0.29
CA THR A 126 -17.18 -1.09 -0.87
C THR A 126 -18.53 -1.71 -1.21
N PHE A 127 -19.58 -1.44 -0.44
CA PHE A 127 -20.93 -1.94 -0.70
C PHE A 127 -21.54 -1.34 -1.98
N PHE A 128 -21.26 -0.06 -2.26
CA PHE A 128 -21.77 0.63 -3.44
C PHE A 128 -20.86 0.52 -4.69
N SER A 129 -19.61 0.08 -4.56
CA SER A 129 -18.63 0.03 -5.67
C SER A 129 -18.19 -1.39 -6.03
N SER A 130 -18.01 -1.66 -7.32
CA SER A 130 -17.38 -2.90 -7.80
C SER A 130 -15.86 -2.91 -7.58
N LEU A 131 -15.29 -4.11 -7.38
CA LEU A 131 -13.84 -4.29 -7.17
C LEU A 131 -12.99 -3.72 -8.32
N ASP A 132 -13.45 -3.83 -9.56
CA ASP A 132 -12.75 -3.26 -10.72
C ASP A 132 -12.63 -1.73 -10.64
N VAL A 133 -13.72 -1.05 -10.27
CA VAL A 133 -13.71 0.41 -10.10
C VAL A 133 -12.79 0.78 -8.94
N LEU A 134 -12.87 0.06 -7.82
CA LEU A 134 -12.08 0.35 -6.63
C LEU A 134 -10.57 0.14 -6.88
N SER A 135 -10.19 -0.92 -7.59
CA SER A 135 -8.80 -1.17 -7.97
C SER A 135 -8.29 -0.12 -8.96
N SER A 136 -9.13 0.31 -9.91
CA SER A 136 -8.78 1.34 -10.90
C SER A 136 -8.46 2.70 -10.29
N VAL A 137 -9.08 3.06 -9.16
CA VAL A 137 -8.76 4.29 -8.41
C VAL A 137 -7.64 4.10 -7.38
N PHE A 138 -7.47 2.88 -6.88
CA PHE A 138 -6.45 2.57 -5.87
C PHE A 138 -5.02 2.58 -6.44
N SER A 139 -4.81 1.99 -7.62
CA SER A 139 -3.51 1.98 -8.30
C SER A 139 -2.94 3.39 -8.56
N PRO A 140 -3.66 4.34 -9.20
CA PRO A 140 -3.13 5.70 -9.39
C PRO A 140 -2.94 6.45 -8.07
N SER A 141 -3.77 6.19 -7.05
CA SER A 141 -3.64 6.81 -5.73
C SER A 141 -2.32 6.42 -5.04
N THR A 142 -1.98 5.12 -5.04
CA THR A 142 -0.73 4.63 -4.45
C THR A 142 0.51 5.12 -5.18
N LEU A 143 0.46 5.16 -6.52
CA LEU A 143 1.53 5.77 -7.33
C LEU A 143 1.73 7.25 -6.97
N LEU A 144 0.65 8.02 -6.86
CA LEU A 144 0.71 9.44 -6.47
C LEU A 144 1.36 9.61 -5.10
N ILE A 145 1.01 8.78 -4.12
CA ILE A 145 1.61 8.82 -2.78
C ILE A 145 3.12 8.53 -2.84
N PHE A 146 3.57 7.53 -3.59
CA PHE A 146 5.00 7.25 -3.74
C PHE A 146 5.77 8.39 -4.42
N MET A 147 5.13 9.06 -5.38
CA MET A 147 5.68 10.24 -6.03
C MET A 147 5.83 11.40 -5.05
N LEU A 148 4.80 11.68 -4.24
CA LEU A 148 4.87 12.69 -3.17
C LEU A 148 5.92 12.33 -2.12
N LEU A 149 6.08 11.06 -1.77
CA LEU A 149 7.12 10.61 -0.86
C LEU A 149 8.52 10.85 -1.44
N ALA A 150 8.74 10.57 -2.72
CA ALA A 150 10.00 10.87 -3.40
C ALA A 150 10.31 12.37 -3.38
N VAL A 151 9.33 13.22 -3.71
CA VAL A 151 9.46 14.69 -3.62
C VAL A 151 9.74 15.13 -2.19
N THR A 152 9.04 14.57 -1.20
CA THR A 152 9.23 14.89 0.22
C THR A 152 10.64 14.56 0.68
N LEU A 153 11.22 13.43 0.24
CA LEU A 153 12.60 13.08 0.53
C LEU A 153 13.61 14.04 -0.14
N LEU A 154 13.32 14.51 -1.35
CA LEU A 154 14.14 15.52 -2.03
C LEU A 154 14.09 16.87 -1.31
N VAL A 155 12.89 17.35 -0.94
CA VAL A 155 12.73 18.56 -0.12
C VAL A 155 13.52 18.39 1.17
N ARG A 156 13.36 17.28 1.89
CA ARG A 156 14.06 17.04 3.16
C ARG A 156 15.59 17.03 3.00
N ARG A 157 16.11 16.63 1.84
CA ARG A 157 17.56 16.59 1.57
C ARG A 157 18.15 17.94 1.15
N TYR A 158 17.41 18.74 0.37
CA TYR A 158 17.93 19.97 -0.26
C TYR A 158 17.35 21.27 0.31
N TYR A 159 16.27 21.20 1.09
CA TYR A 159 15.63 22.35 1.72
C TYR A 159 15.98 22.40 3.21
N VAL A 160 17.00 23.18 3.55
CA VAL A 160 17.32 23.59 4.92
C VAL A 160 16.93 25.06 5.07
N GLN A 161 16.04 25.37 6.02
CA GLN A 161 15.65 26.76 6.27
C GLN A 161 16.88 27.60 6.66
N GLY A 162 17.19 28.62 5.84
CA GLY A 162 18.12 29.70 6.21
C GLY A 162 19.42 29.84 5.40
N VAL A 163 19.81 28.88 4.55
CA VAL A 163 21.08 28.96 3.77
C VAL A 163 20.99 28.39 2.34
N THR A 164 19.79 28.34 1.75
CA THR A 164 19.61 27.66 0.45
C THR A 164 20.35 28.37 -0.68
N SER A 165 21.43 27.76 -1.17
CA SER A 165 22.16 28.18 -2.37
C SER A 165 21.30 27.92 -3.62
N LYS A 166 21.38 28.79 -4.63
CA LYS A 166 20.61 28.68 -5.89
C LYS A 166 20.75 27.30 -6.56
N ASN A 167 21.89 26.62 -6.37
CA ASN A 167 22.17 25.32 -6.98
C ASN A 167 21.28 24.19 -6.40
N ASP A 168 21.00 24.19 -5.10
CA ASP A 168 20.16 23.16 -4.45
C ASP A 168 18.68 23.30 -4.83
N SER A 169 18.22 24.53 -5.05
CA SER A 169 16.87 24.80 -5.55
C SER A 169 16.71 24.37 -7.02
N VAL A 170 17.74 24.53 -7.85
CA VAL A 170 17.72 24.05 -9.25
C VAL A 170 17.69 22.52 -9.31
N ILE A 171 18.49 21.83 -8.49
CA ILE A 171 18.47 20.36 -8.41
C ILE A 171 17.09 19.86 -7.96
N PHE A 172 16.46 20.55 -7.00
CA PHE A 172 15.09 20.24 -6.56
C PHE A 172 14.08 20.36 -7.72
N PHE A 173 14.09 21.46 -8.47
CA PHE A 173 13.19 21.67 -9.61
C PHE A 173 13.44 20.69 -10.75
N VAL A 174 14.69 20.34 -11.05
CA VAL A 174 15.04 19.34 -12.08
C VAL A 174 14.53 17.95 -11.69
N CYS A 175 14.75 17.51 -10.45
CA CYS A 175 14.21 16.23 -10.00
C CYS A 175 12.68 16.21 -9.98
N LEU A 176 12.04 17.33 -9.59
CA LEU A 176 10.58 17.47 -9.63
C LEU A 176 10.05 17.35 -11.07
N PHE A 177 10.71 18.01 -12.03
CA PHE A 177 10.35 17.91 -13.45
C PHE A 177 10.56 16.50 -14.03
N ILE A 178 11.64 15.80 -13.65
CA ILE A 178 11.90 14.42 -14.09
C ILE A 178 10.81 13.46 -13.56
N ILE A 179 10.45 13.62 -12.28
CA ILE A 179 9.41 12.84 -11.62
C ILE A 179 8.06 13.06 -12.32
N VAL A 180 7.62 14.32 -12.44
CA VAL A 180 6.34 14.66 -13.09
C VAL A 180 6.33 14.27 -14.57
N GLY A 181 7.44 14.47 -15.28
CA GLY A 181 7.59 14.09 -16.69
C GLY A 181 7.46 12.58 -16.93
N SER A 182 8.05 11.76 -16.07
CA SER A 182 8.00 10.29 -16.20
C SER A 182 6.59 9.71 -16.01
N SER A 183 5.74 10.37 -15.22
CA SER A 183 4.35 9.93 -15.00
C SER A 183 3.37 10.36 -16.10
N ILE A 184 3.65 11.48 -16.76
CA ILE A 184 2.85 11.93 -17.92
C ILE A 184 3.11 10.99 -19.11
N ASP A 185 4.34 10.50 -19.26
CA ASP A 185 4.70 9.54 -20.32
C ASP A 185 3.99 8.19 -20.17
N SER A 186 3.90 7.68 -18.94
CA SER A 186 3.21 6.41 -18.63
C SER A 186 1.70 6.45 -18.85
N THR A 187 1.07 7.63 -18.77
CA THR A 187 -0.36 7.81 -19.07
C THR A 187 -0.65 7.99 -20.56
N ALA A 188 0.30 8.50 -21.35
CA ALA A 188 0.18 8.58 -22.80
C ALA A 188 0.31 7.20 -23.49
N CYS A 189 1.17 6.32 -22.97
CA CYS A 189 1.45 5.01 -23.59
C CYS A 189 0.32 3.98 -23.41
N LYS A 190 -0.57 4.14 -22.43
CA LYS A 190 -1.73 3.25 -22.20
C LYS A 190 -2.95 3.56 -23.10
N LYS A 191 -2.87 4.58 -23.96
CA LYS A 191 -3.98 5.04 -24.81
C LYS A 191 -3.87 4.61 -26.29
N ASN A 192 -2.82 3.87 -26.66
CA ASN A 192 -2.67 3.18 -27.95
C ASN A 192 -2.77 1.66 -27.74
#